data_AF-A0A920DAR6-F1
#
_entry.id   AF-A0A920DAR6-F1
#
_cell.length_a   1.000
_cell.length_b   1.000
_cell.length_c   1.000
_cell.angle_alpha   90.00
_cell.angle_beta   90.00
_cell.angle_gamma   90.00
#
_symmetry.space_group_name_H-M   'P 1'
#
loop_
_entity.id
_entity.type
_entity.pdbx_description
1 polymer ?
#
loop_
_entity_poly.entity_id
_entity_poly.type
_entity_poly.pdbx_seq_one_letter_code
_entity_poly.pdbx_strand_id
1 'polypeptide(L)'
;MNKSYEVEYCNLELRFNRRHIQQLIKDLIQEGYSLYWSEDESLFILSVRTGRKLVKLKFQLMRTGDYKLIGDYIIKDAKLAEFIEKLIGDTRGHAVVRRFKDHIIVIENILFGEVIRLVEVSGFKQRVIYQKGPTPTMEEMEEMFSSQEGEMRLLLLKMEVDDELERLHAAIHNGDEAKAESCRNYLKQMQNRMFMLEW
;
A
#
# COMPACT_ATOMS: atom_id res chain seq x y z
N MET A 1 -34.71 1.72 7.95
CA MET A 1 -33.93 2.91 7.54
C MET A 1 -32.79 2.45 6.64
N ASN A 2 -32.98 2.46 5.32
CA ASN A 2 -31.90 2.14 4.38
C ASN A 2 -31.21 3.46 4.00
N LYS A 3 -30.19 3.85 4.77
CA LYS A 3 -29.18 4.75 4.22
C LYS A 3 -28.36 3.91 3.24
N SER A 4 -28.27 4.35 1.99
CA SER A 4 -27.38 3.74 1.00
C SER A 4 -25.95 3.89 1.51
N TYR A 5 -25.45 2.87 2.19
CA TYR A 5 -24.06 2.80 2.60
C TYR A 5 -23.24 2.60 1.33
N GLU A 6 -22.40 3.57 0.99
CA GLU A 6 -21.55 3.55 -0.19
C GLU A 6 -20.20 4.16 0.16
N VAL A 7 -19.15 3.38 -0.08
CA VAL A 7 -17.76 3.76 0.12
C VAL A 7 -17.02 3.55 -1.18
N GLU A 8 -16.38 4.60 -1.67
CA GLU A 8 -15.47 4.53 -2.80
C GLU A 8 -14.04 4.49 -2.28
N TYR A 9 -13.28 3.49 -2.69
CA TYR A 9 -11.84 3.41 -2.50
C TYR A 9 -11.20 3.80 -3.83
N CYS A 10 -10.54 4.94 -3.89
CA CYS A 10 -9.81 5.41 -5.05
C CYS A 10 -8.31 5.22 -4.85
N ASN A 11 -7.59 4.88 -5.92
CA ASN A 11 -6.15 4.59 -5.89
C ASN A 11 -5.79 3.60 -4.77
N LEU A 12 -6.62 2.58 -4.57
CA LEU A 12 -6.36 1.55 -3.57
C LEU A 12 -5.09 0.81 -3.97
N GLU A 13 -4.12 0.77 -3.08
CA GLU A 13 -2.88 0.03 -3.26
C GLU A 13 -2.60 -0.80 -2.01
N LEU A 14 -2.71 -2.12 -2.14
CA LEU A 14 -2.40 -3.08 -1.08
C LEU A 14 -1.42 -4.14 -1.59
N ARG A 15 -0.57 -4.65 -0.69
CA ARG A 15 0.40 -5.71 -1.00
C ARG A 15 0.10 -6.99 -0.23
N PHE A 16 0.22 -8.11 -0.93
CA PHE A 16 -0.07 -9.43 -0.40
C PHE A 16 1.00 -10.41 -0.82
N ASN A 17 1.38 -11.32 0.08
CA ASN A 17 2.00 -12.57 -0.33
C ASN A 17 0.91 -13.63 -0.56
N ARG A 18 1.28 -14.81 -1.08
CA ARG A 18 0.34 -15.91 -1.31
C ARG A 18 -0.44 -16.32 -0.06
N ARG A 19 0.21 -16.32 1.12
CA ARG A 19 -0.43 -16.67 2.40
C ARG A 19 -1.49 -15.63 2.78
N HIS A 20 -1.24 -14.34 2.58
CA HIS A 20 -2.21 -13.28 2.84
C HIS A 20 -3.45 -13.42 1.94
N ILE A 21 -3.30 -13.78 0.66
CA ILE A 21 -4.45 -14.04 -0.22
C ILE A 21 -5.27 -15.24 0.28
N GLN A 22 -4.61 -16.33 0.69
CA GLN A 22 -5.31 -17.50 1.23
C GLN A 22 -6.07 -17.16 2.52
N GLN A 23 -5.46 -16.36 3.40
CA GLN A 23 -6.09 -15.90 4.63
C GLN A 23 -7.28 -14.98 4.33
N LEU A 24 -7.12 -14.05 3.39
CA LEU A 24 -8.17 -13.16 2.89
C LEU A 24 -9.40 -13.96 2.42
N ILE A 25 -9.18 -15.01 1.60
CA ILE A 25 -10.26 -15.88 1.10
C ILE A 25 -10.95 -16.58 2.27
N LYS A 26 -10.18 -17.11 3.23
CA LYS A 26 -10.71 -17.79 4.41
C LYS A 26 -11.57 -16.85 5.26
N ASP A 27 -11.09 -15.64 5.53
CA ASP A 27 -11.80 -14.65 6.34
C ASP A 27 -13.11 -14.24 5.67
N LEU A 28 -13.10 -14.00 4.36
CA LEU A 28 -14.31 -13.69 3.60
C LEU A 28 -15.33 -14.85 3.61
N ILE A 29 -14.89 -16.10 3.54
CA ILE A 29 -15.78 -17.27 3.67
C ILE A 29 -16.38 -17.35 5.08
N GLN A 30 -15.58 -17.08 6.11
CA GLN A 30 -16.03 -17.09 7.51
C GLN A 30 -17.08 -16.01 7.79
N GLU A 31 -16.94 -14.83 7.15
CA GLU A 31 -17.94 -13.76 7.18
C GLU A 31 -19.22 -14.09 6.37
N GLY A 32 -19.23 -15.23 5.67
CA GLY A 32 -20.40 -15.76 4.95
C GLY A 32 -20.49 -15.36 3.48
N TYR A 33 -19.43 -14.80 2.89
CA TYR A 33 -19.43 -14.46 1.48
C TYR A 33 -19.29 -15.68 0.58
N SER A 34 -20.01 -15.66 -0.54
CA SER A 34 -19.76 -16.59 -1.65
C SER A 34 -18.68 -16.02 -2.56
N LEU A 35 -17.63 -16.80 -2.79
CA LEU A 35 -16.44 -16.38 -3.53
C LEU A 35 -16.29 -17.21 -4.82
N TYR A 36 -15.77 -16.56 -5.85
CA TYR A 36 -15.33 -17.18 -7.09
C TYR A 36 -13.96 -16.58 -7.43
N TRP A 37 -13.02 -17.38 -7.90
CA TRP A 37 -11.73 -16.85 -8.32
C TRP A 37 -11.23 -17.50 -9.60
N SER A 38 -10.40 -16.75 -10.32
CA SER A 38 -9.66 -17.21 -11.49
C SER A 38 -8.23 -16.69 -11.39
N GLU A 39 -7.27 -17.50 -11.80
CA GLU A 39 -5.85 -17.15 -11.80
C GLU A 39 -5.27 -17.43 -13.18
N ASP A 40 -4.52 -16.46 -13.71
CA ASP A 40 -3.65 -16.62 -14.87
C ASP A 40 -2.19 -16.29 -14.48
N GLU A 41 -1.29 -16.24 -15.46
CA GLU A 41 0.15 -16.01 -15.23
C GLU A 41 0.48 -14.63 -14.62
N SER A 42 -0.42 -13.66 -14.72
CA SER A 42 -0.18 -12.26 -14.35
C SER A 42 -1.20 -11.71 -13.35
N LEU A 43 -2.35 -12.36 -13.22
CA LEU A 43 -3.50 -11.82 -12.53
C LEU A 43 -4.25 -12.90 -11.76
N PHE A 44 -4.53 -12.61 -10.49
CA PHE A 44 -5.48 -13.33 -9.67
C PHE A 44 -6.72 -12.46 -9.45
N ILE A 45 -7.90 -12.94 -9.83
CA ILE A 45 -9.16 -12.20 -9.66
C ILE A 45 -10.00 -12.90 -8.60
N LEU A 46 -10.30 -12.21 -7.50
CA LEU A 46 -11.25 -12.67 -6.49
C LEU A 46 -12.58 -11.93 -6.65
N SER A 47 -13.63 -12.66 -6.98
CA SER A 47 -14.99 -12.15 -7.11
C SER A 47 -15.78 -12.46 -5.84
N VAL A 48 -16.15 -11.42 -5.09
CA VAL A 48 -16.93 -11.48 -3.85
C VAL A 48 -18.39 -11.15 -4.15
N ARG A 49 -19.33 -12.07 -3.86
CA ARG A 49 -20.75 -11.83 -4.06
C ARG A 49 -21.34 -11.00 -2.92
N THR A 50 -21.80 -9.79 -3.24
CA THR A 50 -22.47 -8.87 -2.32
C THR A 50 -23.92 -8.65 -2.77
N GLY A 51 -24.84 -9.40 -2.17
CA GLY A 51 -26.24 -9.42 -2.61
C GLY A 51 -26.39 -9.86 -4.06
N ARG A 52 -26.80 -8.93 -4.94
CA ARG A 52 -27.00 -9.17 -6.39
C ARG A 52 -25.79 -8.83 -7.27
N LYS A 53 -24.73 -8.25 -6.71
CA LYS A 53 -23.54 -7.83 -7.47
C LYS A 53 -22.32 -8.68 -7.10
N LEU A 54 -21.34 -8.68 -7.99
CA LEU A 54 -20.01 -9.25 -7.75
C LEU A 54 -19.00 -8.11 -7.73
N VAL A 55 -18.28 -7.97 -6.62
CA VAL A 55 -17.12 -7.10 -6.51
C VAL A 55 -15.91 -7.92 -6.94
N LYS A 56 -15.18 -7.47 -7.98
CA LYS A 56 -14.02 -8.18 -8.51
C LYS A 56 -12.73 -7.50 -8.05
N LEU A 57 -12.07 -8.04 -7.04
CA LEU A 57 -10.76 -7.61 -6.57
C LEU A 57 -9.68 -8.19 -7.49
N LYS A 58 -8.85 -7.33 -8.08
CA LYS A 58 -7.85 -7.71 -9.10
C LYS A 58 -6.44 -7.59 -8.53
N PHE A 59 -5.79 -8.74 -8.33
CA PHE A 59 -4.46 -8.83 -7.78
C PHE A 59 -3.46 -9.09 -8.90
N GLN A 60 -2.59 -8.14 -9.18
CA GLN A 60 -1.51 -8.29 -10.15
C GLN A 60 -0.34 -9.05 -9.52
N LEU A 61 0.14 -10.10 -10.18
CA LEU A 61 1.35 -10.80 -9.80
C LEU A 61 2.57 -9.94 -10.12
N MET A 62 3.43 -9.72 -9.14
CA MET A 62 4.69 -9.01 -9.27
C MET A 62 5.82 -9.97 -9.60
N ARG A 63 6.92 -9.45 -10.18
CA ARG A 63 8.13 -10.24 -10.48
C ARG A 63 8.76 -10.88 -9.25
N THR A 64 8.49 -10.36 -8.06
CA THR A 64 8.96 -10.91 -6.77
C THR A 64 8.21 -12.16 -6.34
N GLY A 65 7.09 -12.50 -7.01
CA GLY A 65 6.17 -13.56 -6.59
C GLY A 65 5.08 -13.11 -5.62
N ASP A 66 5.09 -11.83 -5.22
CA ASP A 66 4.02 -11.20 -4.44
C ASP A 66 2.89 -10.68 -5.32
N TYR A 67 1.79 -10.29 -4.70
CA TYR A 67 0.60 -9.77 -5.36
C TYR A 67 0.33 -8.34 -4.91
N LYS A 68 -0.17 -7.54 -5.85
CA LYS A 68 -0.58 -6.16 -5.62
C LYS A 68 -2.03 -5.95 -6.03
N LEU A 69 -2.88 -5.51 -5.11
CA LEU A 69 -4.23 -5.08 -5.42
C LEU A 69 -4.17 -3.59 -5.76
N ILE A 70 -4.49 -3.25 -7.01
CA ILE A 70 -4.58 -1.85 -7.46
C ILE A 70 -5.96 -1.60 -8.05
N GLY A 71 -6.52 -0.44 -7.76
CA GLY A 71 -7.62 0.12 -8.55
C GLY A 71 -8.64 0.89 -7.73
N ASP A 72 -9.74 1.20 -8.39
CA ASP A 72 -10.86 1.92 -7.79
C ASP A 72 -12.02 0.95 -7.54
N TYR A 73 -12.58 1.00 -6.33
CA TYR A 73 -13.62 0.08 -5.89
C TYR A 73 -14.77 0.83 -5.24
N ILE A 74 -15.99 0.55 -5.70
CA ILE A 74 -17.22 1.05 -5.08
C ILE A 74 -17.87 -0.09 -4.30
N ILE A 75 -17.90 0.03 -2.98
CA ILE A 75 -18.42 -0.99 -2.07
C ILE A 75 -19.68 -0.46 -1.40
N LYS A 76 -20.79 -1.19 -1.60
CA LYS A 76 -22.11 -0.86 -1.00
C LYS A 76 -22.48 -1.76 0.18
N ASP A 77 -21.69 -2.81 0.40
CA ASP A 77 -21.87 -3.74 1.50
C ASP A 77 -21.02 -3.27 2.69
N ALA A 78 -21.68 -2.94 3.81
CA ALA A 78 -21.01 -2.30 4.94
C ALA A 78 -19.93 -3.17 5.57
N LYS A 79 -20.22 -4.47 5.71
CA LYS A 79 -19.25 -5.45 6.24
C LYS A 79 -18.03 -5.56 5.34
N LEU A 80 -18.22 -5.61 4.03
CA LEU A 80 -17.11 -5.69 3.08
C LEU A 80 -16.28 -4.40 3.10
N ALA A 81 -16.90 -3.23 3.23
CA ALA A 81 -16.18 -1.96 3.33
C ALA A 81 -15.31 -1.90 4.60
N GLU A 82 -15.88 -2.21 5.76
CA GLU A 82 -15.13 -2.31 7.02
C GLU A 82 -13.98 -3.31 6.92
N PHE A 83 -14.20 -4.42 6.23
CA PHE A 83 -13.18 -5.43 5.99
C PHE A 83 -12.04 -4.92 5.08
N ILE A 84 -12.35 -4.21 3.99
CA ILE A 84 -11.32 -3.58 3.13
C ILE A 84 -10.52 -2.53 3.91
N GLU A 85 -11.16 -1.76 4.79
CA GLU A 85 -10.46 -0.78 5.63
C GLU A 85 -9.50 -1.44 6.61
N LYS A 86 -9.91 -2.54 7.23
CA LYS A 86 -9.03 -3.33 8.07
C LYS A 86 -7.83 -3.84 7.27
N LEU A 87 -8.04 -4.31 6.04
CA LEU A 87 -6.93 -4.73 5.16
C LEU A 87 -5.99 -3.58 4.82
N ILE A 88 -6.50 -2.36 4.57
CA ILE A 88 -5.66 -1.18 4.36
C ILE A 88 -4.75 -0.95 5.58
N GLY A 89 -5.30 -1.03 6.80
CA GLY A 89 -4.53 -0.93 8.03
C GLY A 89 -3.49 -2.05 8.18
N ASP A 90 -3.93 -3.30 8.10
CA ASP A 90 -3.11 -4.50 8.36
C ASP A 90 -1.96 -4.66 7.35
N THR A 91 -2.19 -4.28 6.09
CA THR A 91 -1.17 -4.35 5.03
C THR A 91 -0.34 -3.08 4.89
N ARG A 92 -0.60 -2.06 5.74
CA ARG A 92 -0.03 -0.70 5.60
C ARG A 92 -0.22 -0.14 4.20
N GLY A 93 -1.41 -0.33 3.64
CA GLY A 93 -1.76 0.10 2.30
C GLY A 93 -2.07 1.60 2.18
N HIS A 94 -2.38 2.01 0.96
CA HIS A 94 -2.69 3.38 0.61
C HIS A 94 -4.05 3.44 -0.09
N ALA A 95 -4.84 4.48 0.19
CA ALA A 95 -6.11 4.71 -0.47
C ALA A 95 -6.60 6.14 -0.24
N VAL A 96 -7.45 6.63 -1.16
CA VAL A 96 -8.35 7.74 -0.90
C VAL A 96 -9.74 7.17 -0.73
N VAL A 97 -10.31 7.27 0.47
CA VAL A 97 -11.62 6.71 0.80
C VAL A 97 -12.64 7.84 0.80
N ARG A 98 -13.70 7.71 0.00
CA ARG A 98 -14.83 8.65 -0.02
C ARG A 98 -16.07 7.97 0.53
N ARG A 99 -16.71 8.63 1.49
CA ARG A 99 -17.96 8.18 2.09
C ARG A 99 -19.04 9.18 1.80
N PHE A 100 -20.19 8.66 1.37
CA PHE A 100 -21.35 9.46 1.03
C PHE A 100 -22.36 9.34 2.15
N LYS A 101 -22.66 10.47 2.80
CA LYS A 101 -23.69 10.54 3.84
C LYS A 101 -24.57 11.74 3.59
N ASP A 102 -25.79 11.48 3.12
CA ASP A 102 -26.78 12.50 2.80
C ASP A 102 -26.21 13.50 1.75
N HIS A 103 -25.95 14.76 2.11
CA HIS A 103 -25.34 15.79 1.24
C HIS A 103 -23.88 16.12 1.60
N ILE A 104 -23.26 15.26 2.38
CA ILE A 104 -21.89 15.42 2.87
C ILE A 104 -21.04 14.28 2.32
N ILE A 105 -19.90 14.64 1.73
CA ILE A 105 -18.88 13.69 1.32
C ILE A 105 -17.72 13.84 2.29
N VAL A 106 -17.33 12.73 2.92
CA VAL A 106 -16.14 12.66 3.75
C VAL A 106 -15.05 11.97 2.95
N ILE A 107 -13.88 12.60 2.86
CA ILE A 107 -12.72 12.11 2.11
C ILE A 107 -11.57 11.89 3.10
N GLU A 108 -11.12 10.64 3.18
CA GLU A 108 -10.00 10.19 4.00
C GLU A 108 -8.83 9.83 3.10
N ASN A 109 -7.70 10.51 3.25
CA ASN A 109 -6.45 10.09 2.62
C ASN A 109 -5.71 9.20 3.60
N ILE A 110 -5.45 7.96 3.19
CA ILE A 110 -4.76 6.94 3.98
C ILE A 110 -3.41 6.66 3.33
N LEU A 111 -2.34 6.77 4.13
CA LEU A 111 -0.99 6.34 3.75
C LEU A 111 -0.43 5.42 4.83
N PHE A 112 0.22 4.32 4.42
CA PHE A 112 0.81 3.34 5.32
C PHE A 112 -0.17 2.78 6.36
N GLY A 113 -1.44 2.63 5.98
CA GLY A 113 -2.52 2.18 6.87
C GLY A 113 -3.02 3.24 7.85
N GLU A 114 -2.53 4.47 7.80
CA GLU A 114 -2.93 5.56 8.70
C GLU A 114 -3.64 6.70 7.96
N VAL A 115 -4.70 7.23 8.55
CA VAL A 115 -5.37 8.44 8.04
C VAL A 115 -4.43 9.64 8.23
N ILE A 116 -4.00 10.25 7.12
CA ILE A 116 -3.14 11.44 7.13
C ILE A 116 -3.91 12.74 6.89
N ARG A 117 -5.10 12.66 6.27
CA ARG A 117 -5.95 13.83 5.99
C ARG A 117 -7.42 13.43 5.97
N LEU A 118 -8.25 14.26 6.58
CA LEU A 118 -9.70 14.13 6.59
C LEU A 118 -10.32 15.44 6.10
N VAL A 119 -11.14 15.35 5.06
CA VAL A 119 -11.81 16.49 4.44
C VAL A 119 -13.30 16.21 4.37
N GLU A 120 -14.09 17.18 4.79
CA GLU A 120 -15.54 17.18 4.61
C GLU A 120 -15.92 18.16 3.50
N VAL A 121 -16.73 17.69 2.57
CA VAL A 121 -17.26 18.47 1.46
C VAL A 121 -18.78 18.52 1.58
N SER A 122 -19.34 19.72 1.61
CA SER A 122 -20.78 19.96 1.64
C SER A 122 -21.14 21.09 0.68
N GLY A 123 -21.81 20.74 -0.42
CA GLY A 123 -22.10 21.67 -1.50
C GLY A 123 -20.82 22.31 -2.06
N PHE A 124 -20.70 23.64 -1.93
CA PHE A 124 -19.51 24.40 -2.36
C PHE A 124 -18.45 24.57 -1.26
N LYS A 125 -18.72 24.10 -0.03
CA LYS A 125 -17.81 24.27 1.10
C LYS A 125 -16.94 23.02 1.26
N GLN A 126 -15.64 23.24 1.42
CA GLN A 126 -14.67 22.22 1.78
C GLN A 126 -14.03 22.59 3.11
N ARG A 127 -14.02 21.66 4.06
CA ARG A 127 -13.43 21.83 5.39
C ARG A 127 -12.44 20.72 5.66
N VAL A 128 -11.17 21.07 5.90
CA VAL A 128 -10.17 20.12 6.41
C VAL A 128 -10.47 19.90 7.89
N ILE A 129 -10.87 18.69 8.26
CA ILE A 129 -11.17 18.32 9.66
C ILE A 129 -9.88 17.92 10.38
N TYR A 130 -8.99 17.21 9.69
CA TYR A 130 -7.76 16.69 10.26
C TYR A 130 -6.67 16.61 9.20
N GLN A 131 -5.43 16.87 9.61
CA GLN A 131 -4.23 16.67 8.82
C GLN A 131 -3.06 16.36 9.77
N LYS A 132 -2.34 15.26 9.49
CA LYS A 132 -1.20 14.82 10.29
C LYS A 132 0.08 15.48 9.78
N GLY A 133 0.78 16.23 10.64
CA GLY A 133 2.07 16.88 10.35
C GLY A 133 1.98 18.28 9.70
N PRO A 134 3.08 19.05 9.66
CA PRO A 134 3.09 20.39 9.08
C PRO A 134 2.83 20.30 7.58
N THR A 135 1.96 21.17 7.08
CA THR A 135 1.70 21.36 5.65
C THR A 135 3.00 21.81 4.97
N PRO A 136 3.61 21.03 4.05
CA PRO A 136 4.55 21.64 3.13
C PRO A 136 3.76 22.67 2.30
N THR A 137 4.29 23.87 2.23
CA THR A 137 3.82 24.94 1.34
C THR A 137 3.91 24.49 -0.12
N MET A 138 3.20 25.18 -1.01
CA MET A 138 3.23 24.85 -2.45
C MET A 138 4.67 24.96 -3.02
N GLU A 139 5.46 25.88 -2.48
CA GLU A 139 6.89 26.06 -2.75
C GLU A 139 7.73 24.89 -2.23
N GLU A 140 7.46 24.39 -1.02
CA GLU A 140 8.12 23.18 -0.49
C GLU A 140 7.67 21.90 -1.24
N MET A 141 6.45 21.85 -1.76
CA MET A 141 5.99 20.76 -2.64
C MET A 141 6.68 20.78 -4.01
N GLU A 142 6.86 21.97 -4.60
CA GLU A 142 7.62 22.16 -5.83
C GLU A 142 9.12 21.90 -5.60
N GLU A 143 9.69 22.31 -4.47
CA GLU A 143 11.04 21.96 -4.06
C GLU A 143 11.17 20.45 -3.86
N MET A 144 10.25 19.77 -3.16
CA MET A 144 10.28 18.31 -3.02
C MET A 144 10.14 17.57 -4.36
N PHE A 145 9.32 18.07 -5.29
CA PHE A 145 9.20 17.54 -6.65
C PHE A 145 10.44 17.81 -7.52
N SER A 146 11.13 18.93 -7.30
CA SER A 146 12.36 19.32 -8.01
C SER A 146 13.64 18.82 -7.34
N SER A 147 13.57 18.42 -6.07
CA SER A 147 14.72 18.04 -5.27
C SER A 147 15.20 16.68 -5.75
N GLN A 148 16.38 16.67 -6.37
CA GLN A 148 17.14 15.46 -6.64
C GLN A 148 17.64 14.80 -5.36
N GLU A 149 17.18 15.19 -4.17
CA GLU A 149 17.70 14.71 -2.90
C GLU A 149 17.34 13.23 -2.65
N GLY A 150 16.15 12.80 -3.06
CA GLY A 150 15.77 11.39 -3.04
C GLY A 150 16.63 10.56 -4.01
N GLU A 151 16.80 11.04 -5.24
CA GLU A 151 17.65 10.40 -6.25
C GLU A 151 19.13 10.39 -5.84
N MET A 152 19.63 11.47 -5.23
CA MET A 152 21.00 11.61 -4.74
C MET A 152 21.25 10.71 -3.52
N ARG A 153 20.29 10.60 -2.59
CA ARG A 153 20.37 9.64 -1.47
C ARG A 153 20.33 8.20 -1.97
N LEU A 154 19.54 7.92 -3.00
CA LEU A 154 19.48 6.60 -3.63
C LEU A 154 20.78 6.29 -4.39
N LEU A 155 21.38 7.29 -5.05
CA LEU A 155 22.69 7.17 -5.69
C LEU A 155 23.81 6.91 -4.67
N LEU A 156 23.86 7.68 -3.59
CA LEU A 156 24.82 7.50 -2.50
C LEU A 156 24.66 6.13 -1.84
N LEU A 157 23.42 5.68 -1.61
CA LEU A 157 23.15 4.37 -1.04
C LEU A 157 23.55 3.22 -1.99
N LYS A 158 23.43 3.42 -3.31
CA LYS A 158 23.94 2.47 -4.32
C LYS A 158 25.46 2.39 -4.30
N MET A 159 26.14 3.53 -4.27
CA MET A 159 27.60 3.57 -4.15
C MET A 159 28.08 2.89 -2.87
N GLU A 160 27.41 3.11 -1.75
CA GLU A 160 27.77 2.49 -0.47
C GLU A 160 27.53 0.96 -0.49
N VAL A 161 26.52 0.48 -1.23
CA VAL A 161 26.31 -0.96 -1.46
C VAL A 161 27.40 -1.55 -2.35
N ASP A 162 27.80 -0.86 -3.41
CA ASP A 162 28.89 -1.31 -4.29
C ASP A 162 30.22 -1.43 -3.51
N ASP A 163 30.54 -0.43 -2.69
CA ASP A 163 31.70 -0.45 -1.78
C ASP A 163 31.65 -1.63 -0.80
N GLU A 164 30.48 -1.92 -0.23
CA GLU A 164 30.32 -3.02 0.72
C GLU A 164 30.39 -4.39 0.04
N LEU A 165 29.90 -4.51 -1.20
CA LEU A 165 30.05 -5.70 -2.03
C LEU A 165 31.52 -5.95 -2.37
N GLU A 166 32.30 -4.90 -2.64
CA GLU A 166 33.74 -5.00 -2.88
C GLU A 166 34.48 -5.46 -1.61
N ARG A 167 34.12 -4.90 -0.44
CA ARG A 167 34.63 -5.35 0.86
C ARG A 167 34.28 -6.82 1.16
N LEU A 168 33.05 -7.23 0.86
CA LEU A 168 32.61 -8.62 0.99
C LEU A 168 33.41 -9.54 0.07
N HIS A 169 33.60 -9.15 -1.20
CA HIS A 169 34.37 -9.92 -2.18
C HIS A 169 35.83 -10.11 -1.70
N ALA A 170 36.48 -9.05 -1.22
CA ALA A 170 37.83 -9.12 -0.66
C ALA A 170 37.90 -10.00 0.60
N ALA A 171 36.91 -9.92 1.50
CA ALA A 171 36.85 -10.75 2.71
C ALA A 171 36.68 -12.24 2.38
N ILE A 172 35.80 -12.57 1.42
CA ILE A 172 35.63 -13.93 0.92
C ILE A 172 36.92 -14.45 0.30
N HIS A 173 37.59 -13.63 -0.52
CA HIS A 173 38.81 -14.05 -1.21
C HIS A 173 39.99 -14.29 -0.25
N ASN A 174 40.06 -13.53 0.84
CA ASN A 174 41.06 -13.68 1.89
C ASN A 174 40.70 -14.73 2.95
N GLY A 175 39.53 -15.37 2.85
CA GLY A 175 39.08 -16.40 3.80
C GLY A 175 38.67 -15.86 5.18
N ASP A 176 38.43 -14.55 5.30
CA ASP A 176 38.03 -13.91 6.56
C ASP A 176 36.50 -14.00 6.75
N GLU A 177 36.05 -15.11 7.33
CA GLU A 177 34.62 -15.40 7.54
C GLU A 177 33.95 -14.39 8.46
N ALA A 178 34.64 -13.89 9.49
CA ALA A 178 34.08 -12.92 10.42
C ALA A 178 33.78 -11.58 9.72
N LYS A 179 34.71 -11.13 8.89
CA LYS A 179 34.55 -9.90 8.11
C LYS A 179 33.52 -10.07 7.00
N ALA A 180 33.48 -11.22 6.34
CA ALA A 180 32.45 -11.53 5.34
C ALA A 180 31.04 -11.53 5.95
N GLU A 181 30.86 -12.10 7.13
CA GLU A 181 29.54 -12.12 7.80
C GLU A 181 29.10 -10.73 8.27
N SER A 182 30.04 -9.90 8.74
CA SER A 182 29.76 -8.49 9.04
C SER A 182 29.28 -7.73 7.80
N CYS A 183 29.92 -7.93 6.65
CA CYS A 183 29.55 -7.26 5.41
C CYS A 183 28.15 -7.70 4.92
N ARG A 184 27.82 -9.00 5.02
CA ARG A 184 26.48 -9.50 4.68
C ARG A 184 25.39 -8.90 5.58
N ASN A 185 25.66 -8.72 6.86
CA ASN A 185 24.71 -8.12 7.78
C ASN A 185 24.53 -6.62 7.53
N TYR A 186 25.59 -5.91 7.14
CA TYR A 186 25.50 -4.51 6.73
C TYR A 186 24.69 -4.37 5.43
N LEU A 187 24.96 -5.20 4.41
CA LEU A 187 24.20 -5.24 3.16
C LEU A 187 22.69 -5.50 3.37
N LYS A 188 22.31 -6.38 4.31
CA LYS A 188 20.90 -6.59 4.69
C LYS A 188 20.24 -5.34 5.26
N GLN A 189 20.96 -4.55 6.06
CA GLN A 189 20.44 -3.29 6.59
C GLN A 189 20.26 -2.24 5.49
N MET A 190 21.22 -2.18 4.55
CA MET A 190 21.15 -1.28 3.40
C MET A 190 20.02 -1.64 2.44
N GLN A 191 19.75 -2.95 2.25
CA GLN A 191 18.61 -3.43 1.47
C GLN A 191 17.29 -2.92 2.04
N ASN A 192 17.09 -2.98 3.37
CA ASN A 192 15.90 -2.42 4.02
C ASN A 192 15.80 -0.90 3.83
N ARG A 193 16.94 -0.20 3.79
CA ARG A 193 17.00 1.24 3.58
C ARG A 193 16.69 1.64 2.13
N MET A 194 17.13 0.85 1.14
CA MET A 194 16.77 1.03 -0.27
C MET A 194 15.25 0.87 -0.48
N PHE A 195 14.64 -0.15 0.14
CA PHE A 195 13.19 -0.34 0.08
C PHE A 195 12.38 0.83 0.64
N MET A 196 12.93 1.62 1.56
CA MET A 196 12.28 2.83 2.08
C MET A 196 12.49 4.07 1.21
N LEU A 197 13.47 4.07 0.29
CA LEU A 197 13.84 5.22 -0.54
C LEU A 197 13.40 5.10 -2.00
N GLU A 198 13.06 3.88 -2.47
CA GLU A 198 12.44 3.67 -3.80
C GLU A 198 10.96 4.08 -3.86
N TRP A 199 10.43 4.74 -2.82
CA TRP A 199 9.01 5.14 -2.67
C TRP A 199 8.87 6.59 -2.23
#